data_AF-A0AAN6GWV1-F1
#
_entry.id   AF-A0AAN6GWV1-F1
#
_cell.length_a   1.000
_cell.length_b   1.000
_cell.length_c   1.000
_cell.angle_alpha   90.00
_cell.angle_beta   90.00
_cell.angle_gamma   90.00
#
_symmetry.space_group_name_H-M   'P 1'
#
loop_
_entity.id
_entity.type
_entity.pdbx_description
1 polymer ?
#
loop_
_entity_poly.entity_id
_entity_poly.type
_entity_poly.pdbx_seq_one_letter_code
_entity_poly.pdbx_strand_id
1 'polypeptide(L)'
;LLKVQVGIHGTSAELLQHLHTNLRVGRWSRAEAIIERLSEQSAHLAPEILHAHTAYLTEQYKRLASYEKDSEESMKTLRVMQMWIELKVRSKGIDPSAKMLVAMVRAALTALQGDKLRRAVHRYVDWAETLGPDTLVEVLDSEDYDDNEYATLGPLTAEYYEGGKLDGHELSVEEKQEMEDQATADP
;
A
#
# COMPACT_ATOMS: atom_id res chain seq x y z
N LEU A 1 17.41 -41.64 5.19
CA LEU A 1 17.96 -40.36 5.70
C LEU A 1 17.29 -39.23 4.94
N LEU A 2 16.24 -38.64 5.49
CA LEU A 2 15.64 -37.41 4.95
C LEU A 2 16.61 -36.27 5.22
N LYS A 3 17.31 -35.80 4.17
CA LYS A 3 18.03 -34.53 4.22
C LYS A 3 16.96 -33.43 4.25
N VAL A 4 16.69 -32.89 5.45
CA VAL A 4 15.99 -31.61 5.55
C VAL A 4 16.93 -30.56 4.97
N GLN A 5 16.70 -30.18 3.72
CA GLN A 5 17.40 -29.04 3.11
C GLN A 5 16.87 -27.77 3.79
N VAL A 6 17.69 -27.20 4.67
CA VAL A 6 17.43 -25.91 5.29
C VAL A 6 17.67 -24.83 4.23
N GLY A 7 16.60 -24.37 3.60
CA GLY A 7 16.62 -23.18 2.76
C GLY A 7 15.27 -22.92 2.10
N ILE A 8 14.95 -21.64 1.89
CA ILE A 8 13.76 -21.21 1.16
C ILE A 8 14.05 -21.44 -0.33
N HIS A 9 13.48 -22.51 -0.89
CA HIS A 9 13.60 -22.88 -2.29
C HIS A 9 12.19 -23.11 -2.84
N GLY A 10 11.99 -22.82 -4.13
CA GLY A 10 10.71 -22.98 -4.79
C GLY A 10 10.59 -22.04 -5.98
N THR A 11 9.59 -22.30 -6.80
CA THR A 11 9.08 -21.39 -7.83
C THR A 11 8.46 -20.14 -7.17
N SER A 12 8.31 -19.04 -7.93
CA SER A 12 7.67 -17.82 -7.40
C SER A 12 6.28 -18.10 -6.82
N ALA A 13 5.51 -19.01 -7.42
CA ALA A 13 4.20 -19.42 -6.93
C ALA A 13 4.26 -20.12 -5.55
N GLU A 14 5.19 -21.06 -5.36
CA GLU A 14 5.39 -21.75 -4.08
C GLU A 14 5.85 -20.77 -2.98
N LEU A 15 6.77 -19.86 -3.33
CA LEU A 15 7.24 -18.82 -2.43
C LEU A 15 6.09 -17.89 -2.01
N LEU A 16 5.23 -17.46 -2.93
CA LEU A 16 4.04 -16.66 -2.59
C LEU A 16 3.06 -17.42 -1.69
N GLN A 17 2.85 -18.72 -1.92
CA GLN A 17 1.99 -19.52 -1.04
C GLN A 17 2.57 -19.63 0.37
N HIS A 18 3.88 -19.84 0.48
CA HIS A 18 4.59 -19.82 1.76
C HIS A 18 4.55 -18.45 2.42
N LEU A 19 4.66 -17.36 1.66
CA LEU A 19 4.54 -16.00 2.17
C LEU A 19 3.20 -15.80 2.87
N HIS A 20 2.10 -16.06 2.17
CA HIS A 20 0.74 -15.93 2.73
C HIS A 20 0.52 -16.77 3.97
N THR A 21 1.09 -17.98 4.00
CA THR A 21 1.01 -18.86 5.16
C THR A 21 1.75 -18.24 6.35
N ASN A 22 2.98 -17.77 6.16
CA ASN A 22 3.79 -17.19 7.22
C ASN A 22 3.21 -15.87 7.74
N LEU A 23 2.68 -15.01 6.86
CA LEU A 23 1.99 -13.77 7.25
C LEU A 23 0.80 -14.08 8.15
N ARG A 24 -0.08 -15.02 7.73
CA ARG A 24 -1.28 -15.40 8.47
C ARG A 24 -1.00 -15.91 9.89
N VAL A 25 0.11 -16.63 10.08
CA VAL A 25 0.50 -17.15 11.41
C VAL A 25 1.47 -16.25 12.17
N GLY A 26 1.75 -15.03 11.68
CA GLY A 26 2.61 -14.06 12.35
C GLY A 26 4.11 -14.43 12.36
N ARG A 27 4.58 -15.25 11.40
CA ARG A 27 6.00 -15.60 11.25
C ARG A 27 6.75 -14.57 10.40
N TRP A 28 6.82 -13.34 10.90
CA TRP A 28 7.31 -12.16 10.16
C TRP A 28 8.72 -12.34 9.58
N SER A 29 9.69 -12.77 10.38
CA SER A 29 11.06 -12.96 9.88
C SER A 29 11.17 -14.01 8.76
N ARG A 30 10.26 -15.00 8.74
CA ARG A 30 10.19 -15.95 7.62
C ARG A 30 9.52 -15.35 6.40
N ALA A 31 8.46 -14.56 6.59
CA ALA A 31 7.83 -13.83 5.49
C ALA A 31 8.84 -12.88 4.82
N GLU A 32 9.62 -12.13 5.60
CA GLU A 32 10.65 -11.22 5.08
C GLU A 32 11.72 -11.96 4.27
N ALA A 33 12.23 -13.08 4.78
CA ALA A 33 13.21 -13.90 4.06
C ALA A 33 12.64 -14.50 2.74
N ILE A 34 11.33 -14.78 2.68
CA ILE A 34 10.67 -15.22 1.45
C ILE A 34 10.61 -14.08 0.43
N ILE A 35 10.30 -12.85 0.86
CA ILE A 35 10.24 -11.70 -0.04
C ILE A 35 11.63 -11.36 -0.58
N GLU A 36 12.66 -11.44 0.27
CA GLU A 36 14.05 -11.29 -0.16
C GLU A 36 14.42 -12.34 -1.21
N ARG A 37 14.03 -13.61 -0.97
CA ARG A 37 14.29 -14.68 -1.92
C ARG A 37 13.56 -14.49 -3.25
N LEU A 38 12.30 -14.05 -3.22
CA LEU A 38 11.57 -13.68 -4.43
C LEU A 38 12.31 -12.56 -5.19
N SER A 39 12.77 -11.53 -4.48
CA SER A 39 13.48 -10.38 -5.05
C SER A 39 14.81 -10.76 -5.71
N GLU A 40 15.46 -11.83 -5.26
CA GLU A 40 16.68 -12.38 -5.89
C GLU A 40 16.38 -13.13 -7.20
N GLN A 41 15.16 -13.60 -7.39
CA GLN A 41 14.76 -14.48 -8.50
C GLN A 41 13.97 -13.77 -9.60
N SER A 42 13.43 -12.59 -9.31
CA SER A 42 12.53 -11.84 -10.18
C SER A 42 13.08 -10.45 -10.52
N ALA A 43 12.61 -9.87 -11.63
CA ALA A 43 12.87 -8.47 -11.93
C ALA A 43 12.18 -7.57 -10.88
N HIS A 44 12.73 -6.36 -10.64
CA HIS A 44 12.23 -5.44 -9.62
C HIS A 44 10.76 -5.02 -9.79
N LEU A 45 10.25 -5.04 -11.03
CA LEU A 45 8.86 -4.70 -11.36
C LEU A 45 8.01 -5.93 -11.70
N ALA A 46 8.49 -7.13 -11.35
CA ALA A 46 7.71 -8.34 -11.59
C ALA A 46 6.44 -8.33 -10.70
N PRO A 47 5.27 -8.75 -11.24
CA PRO A 47 4.01 -8.71 -10.49
C PRO A 47 4.07 -9.45 -9.14
N GLU A 48 4.81 -10.55 -9.05
CA GLU A 48 5.01 -11.30 -7.82
C GLU A 48 5.74 -10.52 -6.73
N ILE A 49 6.66 -9.62 -7.09
CA ILE A 49 7.41 -8.78 -6.16
C ILE A 49 6.50 -7.69 -5.60
N LEU A 50 5.77 -7.00 -6.48
CA LEU A 50 4.78 -6.01 -6.06
C LEU A 50 3.73 -6.66 -5.15
N HIS A 51 3.18 -7.80 -5.55
CA HIS A 51 2.23 -8.55 -4.73
C HIS A 51 2.80 -8.92 -3.35
N ALA A 52 4.05 -9.37 -3.30
CA ALA A 52 4.70 -9.78 -2.05
C ALA A 52 4.91 -8.60 -1.08
N HIS A 53 5.37 -7.45 -1.57
CA HIS A 53 5.51 -6.24 -0.75
C HIS A 53 4.16 -5.69 -0.29
N THR A 54 3.16 -5.67 -1.18
CA THR A 54 1.77 -5.27 -0.84
C THR A 54 1.20 -6.14 0.25
N ALA A 55 1.26 -7.47 0.10
CA ALA A 55 0.73 -8.41 1.09
C ALA A 55 1.41 -8.21 2.46
N TYR A 56 2.73 -8.01 2.50
CA TYR A 56 3.44 -7.76 3.74
C TYR A 56 3.00 -6.47 4.42
N LEU A 57 2.95 -5.34 3.70
CA LEU A 57 2.57 -4.04 4.29
C LEU A 57 1.11 -4.01 4.72
N THR A 58 0.20 -4.63 3.96
CA THR A 58 -1.21 -4.75 4.35
C THR A 58 -1.37 -5.57 5.64
N GLU A 59 -0.66 -6.70 5.78
CA GLU A 59 -0.73 -7.51 7.01
C GLU A 59 -0.06 -6.83 8.22
N GLN A 60 1.02 -6.07 8.00
CA GLN A 60 1.63 -5.26 9.05
C GLN A 60 0.73 -4.11 9.49
N TYR A 61 -0.03 -3.49 8.57
CA TYR A 61 -1.07 -2.53 8.93
C TYR A 61 -2.15 -3.18 9.79
N LYS A 62 -2.70 -4.34 9.39
CA LYS A 62 -3.71 -5.05 10.20
C LYS A 62 -3.20 -5.34 11.61
N ARG A 63 -1.94 -5.74 11.72
CA ARG A 63 -1.28 -5.94 13.01
C ARG A 63 -1.17 -4.63 13.80
N LEU A 64 -0.75 -3.54 13.17
CA LEU A 64 -0.69 -2.21 13.80
C LEU A 64 -2.06 -1.78 14.33
N ALA A 65 -3.10 -1.91 13.51
CA ALA A 65 -4.48 -1.55 13.86
C ALA A 65 -5.06 -2.41 15.00
N SER A 66 -4.49 -3.59 15.25
CA SER A 66 -4.89 -4.44 16.38
C SER A 66 -4.32 -4.00 17.73
N TYR A 67 -3.32 -3.10 17.73
CA TYR A 67 -2.72 -2.59 18.97
C TYR A 67 -3.46 -1.36 19.49
N GLU A 68 -3.34 -1.12 20.79
CA GLU A 68 -3.83 0.12 21.39
C GLU A 68 -3.09 1.31 20.79
N LYS A 69 -3.83 2.41 20.56
CA LYS A 69 -3.27 3.64 20.03
C LYS A 69 -2.15 4.15 20.94
N ASP A 70 -1.08 4.65 20.34
CA ASP A 70 0.12 5.16 21.03
C ASP A 70 0.89 4.12 21.88
N SER A 71 0.54 2.82 21.83
CA SER A 71 1.32 1.75 22.46
C SER A 71 2.71 1.59 21.86
N GLU A 72 3.64 1.02 22.65
CA GLU A 72 4.99 0.72 22.18
C GLU A 72 4.97 -0.23 20.97
N GLU A 73 4.08 -1.22 20.98
CA GLU A 73 3.90 -2.21 19.91
C GLU A 73 3.39 -1.56 18.61
N SER A 74 2.44 -0.63 18.72
CA SER A 74 1.94 0.15 17.57
C SER A 74 3.08 0.97 16.95
N MET A 75 3.81 1.72 17.77
CA MET A 75 4.93 2.55 17.31
C MET A 75 6.09 1.73 16.73
N LYS A 76 6.35 0.55 17.30
CA LYS A 76 7.35 -0.39 16.77
C LYS A 76 6.91 -0.94 15.41
N THR A 77 5.64 -1.32 15.26
CA THR A 77 5.11 -1.87 14.00
C THR A 77 5.11 -0.80 12.90
N LEU A 78 4.70 0.43 13.22
CA LEU A 78 4.82 1.57 12.30
C LEU A 78 6.26 1.75 11.81
N ARG A 79 7.25 1.68 12.71
CA ARG A 79 8.66 1.80 12.34
C ARG A 79 9.12 0.67 11.42
N VAL A 80 8.65 -0.56 11.64
CA VAL A 80 8.93 -1.68 10.73
C VAL A 80 8.38 -1.39 9.34
N MET A 81 7.13 -0.91 9.23
CA MET A 81 6.53 -0.58 7.94
C MET A 81 7.28 0.55 7.23
N GLN A 82 7.62 1.63 7.95
CA GLN A 82 8.39 2.76 7.41
C GLN A 82 9.78 2.33 6.93
N MET A 83 10.47 1.50 7.71
CA MET A 83 11.77 0.95 7.31
C MET A 83 11.65 0.02 6.10
N TRP A 84 10.58 -0.77 6.03
CA TRP A 84 10.33 -1.68 4.92
C TRP A 84 10.09 -0.93 3.61
N ILE A 85 9.19 0.06 3.58
CA ILE A 85 8.91 0.81 2.35
C ILE A 85 10.14 1.60 1.89
N GLU A 86 10.94 2.16 2.79
CA GLU A 86 12.13 2.92 2.39
C GLU A 86 13.28 1.99 1.95
N LEU A 87 13.56 0.91 2.68
CA LEU A 87 14.73 0.07 2.42
C LEU A 87 14.48 -1.06 1.42
N LYS A 88 13.28 -1.67 1.43
CA LYS A 88 12.98 -2.84 0.59
C LYS A 88 12.27 -2.48 -0.70
N VAL A 89 11.63 -1.31 -0.77
CA VAL A 89 10.90 -0.85 -1.95
C VAL A 89 11.62 0.33 -2.58
N ARG A 90 11.67 1.49 -1.90
CA ARG A 90 12.26 2.73 -2.46
C ARG A 90 13.71 2.58 -2.86
N SER A 91 14.57 2.12 -1.95
CA SER A 91 16.01 2.01 -2.19
C SER A 91 16.36 0.98 -3.27
N LYS A 92 15.41 0.11 -3.62
CA LYS A 92 15.54 -0.91 -4.66
C LYS A 92 14.99 -0.45 -6.02
N GLY A 93 14.53 0.79 -6.13
CA GLY A 93 13.95 1.32 -7.37
C GLY A 93 12.65 0.63 -7.75
N ILE A 94 11.90 0.13 -6.76
CA ILE A 94 10.58 -0.46 -6.98
C ILE A 94 9.56 0.65 -6.83
N ASP A 95 8.73 0.82 -7.85
CA ASP A 95 7.56 1.69 -7.79
C ASP A 95 6.46 1.00 -6.96
N PRO A 96 6.04 1.58 -5.82
CA PRO A 96 5.03 0.96 -4.99
C PRO A 96 3.67 0.97 -5.67
N SER A 97 2.87 -0.09 -5.49
CA SER A 97 1.47 -0.06 -5.91
C SER A 97 0.67 0.92 -5.06
N ALA A 98 -0.44 1.45 -5.56
CA ALA A 98 -1.36 2.29 -4.78
C ALA A 98 -1.72 1.64 -3.43
N LYS A 99 -2.04 0.33 -3.44
CA LYS A 99 -2.35 -0.43 -2.21
C LYS A 99 -1.25 -0.44 -1.15
N MET A 100 0.03 -0.35 -1.54
CA MET A 100 1.13 -0.21 -0.58
C MET A 100 1.11 1.17 0.06
N LEU A 101 0.94 2.21 -0.75
CA LEU A 101 0.86 3.60 -0.29
C LEU A 101 -0.36 3.82 0.60
N VAL A 102 -1.53 3.27 0.24
CA VAL A 102 -2.73 3.25 1.08
C VAL A 102 -2.43 2.62 2.45
N ALA A 103 -1.81 1.43 2.50
CA ALA A 103 -1.45 0.79 3.77
C ALA A 103 -0.51 1.67 4.62
N MET A 104 0.41 2.41 3.99
CA MET A 104 1.30 3.34 4.68
C MET A 104 0.59 4.60 5.19
N VAL A 105 -0.34 5.16 4.42
CA VAL A 105 -1.19 6.29 4.83
C VAL A 105 -2.07 5.89 6.00
N ARG A 106 -2.75 4.75 5.92
CA ARG A 106 -3.57 4.21 7.02
C ARG A 106 -2.75 3.98 8.28
N ALA A 107 -1.57 3.38 8.16
CA ALA A 107 -0.66 3.21 9.30
C ALA A 107 -0.26 4.55 9.95
N ALA A 108 -0.03 5.60 9.14
CA ALA A 108 0.23 6.94 9.67
C ALA A 108 -1.00 7.52 10.39
N LEU A 109 -2.19 7.43 9.79
CA LEU A 109 -3.46 7.89 10.39
C LEU A 109 -3.77 7.19 11.72
N THR A 110 -3.47 5.89 11.82
CA THR A 110 -3.70 5.12 13.05
C THR A 110 -2.72 5.47 14.17
N ALA A 111 -1.43 5.62 13.86
CA ALA A 111 -0.36 5.67 14.87
C ALA A 111 0.30 7.04 15.08
N LEU A 112 0.01 8.06 14.26
CA LEU A 112 0.63 9.38 14.35
C LEU A 112 -0.40 10.49 14.57
N GLN A 113 0.07 11.62 15.09
CA GLN A 113 -0.73 12.82 15.32
C GLN A 113 0.07 14.09 14.97
N GLY A 114 -0.64 15.20 14.76
CA GLY A 114 -0.06 16.52 14.49
C GLY A 114 0.92 16.53 13.32
N ASP A 115 2.04 17.22 13.48
CA ASP A 115 3.01 17.40 12.39
C ASP A 115 3.66 16.10 11.90
N LYS A 116 3.77 15.09 12.78
CA LYS A 116 4.31 13.78 12.39
C LYS A 116 3.36 13.08 11.42
N LEU A 117 2.06 13.14 11.70
CA LEU A 117 1.03 12.61 10.82
C LEU A 117 1.07 13.32 9.47
N ARG A 118 1.00 14.67 9.47
CA ARG A 118 1.04 15.48 8.24
C ARG A 118 2.22 15.09 7.37
N ARG A 119 3.45 15.13 7.90
CA ARG A 119 4.66 14.78 7.13
C ARG A 119 4.65 13.35 6.59
N ALA A 120 4.06 12.39 7.32
CA ALA A 120 3.98 11.02 6.85
C ALA A 120 2.96 10.86 5.72
N VAL A 121 1.79 11.49 5.84
CA VAL A 121 0.75 11.48 4.79
C VAL A 121 1.28 12.11 3.51
N HIS A 122 1.79 13.35 3.56
CA HIS A 122 2.34 14.02 2.37
C HIS A 122 3.45 13.19 1.73
N ARG A 123 4.36 12.56 2.50
CA ARG A 123 5.40 11.70 1.93
C ARG A 123 4.85 10.60 1.01
N TYR A 124 3.77 9.94 1.40
CA TYR A 124 3.22 8.82 0.62
C TYR A 124 2.31 9.30 -0.50
N VAL A 125 1.56 10.38 -0.29
CA VAL A 125 0.71 11.01 -1.32
C VAL A 125 1.57 11.67 -2.40
N ASP A 126 2.63 12.39 -2.04
CA ASP A 126 3.62 12.94 -2.99
C ASP A 126 4.28 11.81 -3.80
N TRP A 127 4.53 10.65 -3.18
CA TRP A 127 5.06 9.51 -3.92
C TRP A 127 4.01 8.99 -4.92
N ALA A 128 2.74 8.87 -4.51
CA ALA A 128 1.65 8.51 -5.43
C ALA A 128 1.58 9.50 -6.62
N GLU A 129 1.67 10.81 -6.35
CA GLU A 129 1.69 11.85 -7.39
C GLU A 129 2.84 11.65 -8.38
N THR A 130 4.05 11.32 -7.90
CA THR A 130 5.19 11.06 -8.80
C THR A 130 5.03 9.83 -9.69
N LEU A 131 4.15 8.88 -9.31
CA LEU A 131 3.84 7.69 -10.10
C LEU A 131 2.75 7.96 -11.15
N GLY A 132 1.94 9.00 -10.96
CA GLY A 132 0.95 9.47 -11.93
C GLY A 132 -0.41 9.78 -11.29
N PRO A 133 -1.27 10.50 -12.03
CA PRO A 133 -2.58 10.93 -11.54
C PRO A 133 -3.48 9.75 -11.15
N ASP A 134 -3.48 8.66 -11.92
CA ASP A 134 -4.30 7.48 -11.63
C ASP A 134 -3.91 6.84 -10.29
N THR A 135 -2.60 6.73 -10.01
CA THR A 135 -2.11 6.21 -8.73
C THR A 135 -2.43 7.16 -7.58
N LEU A 136 -2.39 8.47 -7.82
CA LEU A 136 -2.79 9.46 -6.82
C LEU A 136 -4.28 9.33 -6.47
N VAL A 137 -5.16 9.20 -7.47
CA VAL A 137 -6.60 8.94 -7.27
C VAL A 137 -6.82 7.64 -6.52
N GLU A 138 -6.21 6.54 -6.96
CA GLU A 138 -6.32 5.24 -6.28
C GLU A 138 -5.87 5.30 -4.82
N VAL A 139 -4.88 6.15 -4.48
CA VAL A 139 -4.43 6.33 -3.10
C VAL A 139 -5.39 7.20 -2.31
N LEU A 140 -5.89 8.31 -2.85
CA LEU A 140 -6.71 9.27 -2.09
C LEU A 140 -8.15 8.82 -1.93
N ASP A 141 -8.72 8.17 -2.94
CA ASP A 141 -10.13 7.74 -3.01
C ASP A 141 -10.29 6.23 -2.74
N SER A 142 -9.31 5.63 -2.09
CA SER A 142 -9.30 4.20 -1.78
C SER A 142 -10.44 3.78 -0.85
N GLU A 143 -11.28 2.84 -1.29
CA GLU A 143 -12.35 2.22 -0.47
C GLU A 143 -11.85 1.52 0.81
N ASP A 144 -10.55 1.23 0.93
CA ASP A 144 -9.98 0.66 2.14
C ASP A 144 -10.09 1.61 3.35
N TYR A 145 -10.21 2.94 3.16
CA TYR A 145 -10.34 3.90 4.26
C TYR A 145 -11.72 3.84 4.92
N ASP A 146 -11.75 3.93 6.26
CA ASP A 146 -12.99 4.16 6.99
C ASP A 146 -13.37 5.66 7.08
N ASP A 147 -14.59 5.96 7.52
CA ASP A 147 -15.11 7.33 7.63
C ASP A 147 -14.23 8.25 8.49
N ASN A 148 -13.60 7.72 9.53
CA ASN A 148 -12.74 8.49 10.42
C ASN A 148 -11.35 8.73 9.79
N GLU A 149 -10.83 7.74 9.09
CA GLU A 149 -9.63 7.88 8.24
C GLU A 149 -9.87 8.96 7.18
N TYR A 150 -11.01 8.94 6.47
CA TYR A 150 -11.39 9.97 5.50
C TYR A 150 -11.52 11.36 6.12
N ALA A 151 -12.21 11.49 7.25
CA ALA A 151 -12.38 12.75 7.96
C ALA A 151 -11.04 13.38 8.37
N THR A 152 -10.03 12.55 8.63
CA THR A 152 -8.67 12.99 8.96
C THR A 152 -7.83 13.26 7.72
N LEU A 153 -7.96 12.42 6.68
CA LEU A 153 -7.17 12.51 5.44
C LEU A 153 -7.54 13.74 4.63
N GLY A 154 -8.84 14.02 4.44
CA GLY A 154 -9.33 15.11 3.58
C GLY A 154 -8.69 16.47 3.87
N PRO A 155 -8.68 16.96 5.14
CA PRO A 155 -8.00 18.22 5.47
C PRO A 155 -6.48 18.20 5.29
N LEU A 156 -5.85 17.03 5.31
CA LEU A 156 -4.40 16.89 5.08
C LEU A 156 -4.05 16.90 3.58
N THR A 157 -4.99 16.56 2.71
CA THR A 157 -4.78 16.40 1.26
C THR A 157 -5.63 17.36 0.41
N ALA A 158 -6.30 18.35 1.03
CA ALA A 158 -7.14 19.33 0.34
C ALA A 158 -6.44 20.02 -0.85
N GLU A 159 -5.13 20.27 -0.75
CA GLU A 159 -4.33 20.91 -1.79
C GLU A 159 -4.25 20.12 -3.10
N TYR A 160 -4.42 18.79 -3.07
CA TYR A 160 -4.43 17.96 -4.28
C TYR A 160 -5.77 18.04 -5.03
N TYR A 161 -6.87 18.34 -4.33
CA TYR A 161 -8.18 18.60 -4.94
C TYR A 161 -8.28 20.06 -5.41
N GLU A 162 -7.90 21.02 -4.57
CA GLU A 162 -8.03 22.46 -4.88
C GLU A 162 -7.03 22.95 -5.96
N GLY A 163 -5.89 22.27 -6.08
CA GLY A 163 -4.84 22.62 -7.05
C GLY A 163 -5.09 22.11 -8.47
N GLY A 164 -6.24 21.48 -8.74
CA GLY A 164 -6.57 20.89 -10.04
C GLY A 164 -5.67 19.72 -10.47
N LYS A 165 -4.92 19.13 -9.53
CA LYS A 165 -4.07 17.95 -9.78
C LYS A 165 -4.90 16.69 -10.07
N LEU A 166 -6.16 16.70 -9.65
CA LEU A 166 -7.13 15.61 -9.85
C LEU A 166 -8.24 15.97 -10.85
N ASP A 167 -8.31 17.21 -11.34
CA ASP A 167 -9.34 17.70 -12.28
C ASP A 167 -9.27 17.06 -13.69
N GLY A 168 -8.29 16.17 -13.92
CA GLY A 168 -8.10 15.44 -15.18
C GLY A 168 -8.84 14.10 -15.29
N HIS A 169 -9.55 13.66 -14.24
CA HIS A 169 -10.38 12.45 -14.25
C HIS A 169 -11.86 12.79 -14.07
N GLU A 170 -12.30 13.90 -14.67
CA GLU A 170 -13.69 13.96 -15.12
C GLU A 170 -13.86 12.90 -16.22
N LEU A 171 -14.91 12.06 -16.13
CA LEU A 171 -15.38 11.22 -17.24
C LEU A 171 -15.12 11.93 -18.57
N SER A 172 -14.46 11.26 -19.51
CA SER A 172 -14.21 11.85 -20.82
C SER A 172 -15.52 12.41 -21.37
N VAL A 173 -15.44 13.48 -22.15
CA VAL A 173 -16.64 14.07 -22.79
C VAL A 173 -17.43 12.98 -23.53
N GLU A 174 -16.75 11.95 -24.05
CA GLU A 174 -17.34 10.77 -24.68
C GLU A 174 -18.08 9.86 -23.66
N GLU A 175 -17.50 9.57 -22.50
CA GLU A 175 -18.18 8.79 -21.43
C GLU A 175 -19.37 9.53 -20.80
N LYS A 176 -19.28 10.86 -20.66
CA LYS A 176 -20.42 11.69 -20.21
C LYS A 176 -21.54 11.67 -21.25
N GLN A 177 -21.19 11.71 -22.54
CA GLN A 177 -22.16 11.66 -23.64
C GLN A 177 -22.81 10.27 -23.75
N GLU A 178 -22.05 9.19 -23.59
CA GLU A 178 -22.58 7.81 -23.61
C GLU A 178 -23.53 7.53 -22.43
N MET A 179 -23.25 8.10 -21.24
CA MET A 179 -24.13 8.00 -20.08
C MET A 179 -25.43 8.82 -20.24
N GLU A 180 -25.37 10.02 -20.83
CA GLU A 180 -26.56 10.80 -21.17
C GLU A 180 -27.40 10.12 -22.26
N ASP A 181 -26.76 9.56 -23.29
CA ASP A 181 -27.46 8.86 -24.36
C ASP A 181 -28.14 7.57 -23.86
N GLN A 182 -27.51 6.85 -22.91
CA GLN A 182 -28.13 5.67 -22.27
C GLN A 182 -29.28 6.05 -21.31
N ALA A 183 -29.19 7.18 -20.60
CA ALA A 183 -30.24 7.66 -19.71
C ALA A 183 -31.48 8.18 -20.46
N THR A 184 -31.32 8.59 -21.72
CA THR A 184 -32.42 9.11 -22.56
C THR A 184 -33.06 8.03 -23.44
N ALA A 185 -32.49 6.82 -23.48
CA ALA A 185 -32.91 5.72 -24.36
C ALA A 185 -33.82 4.67 -23.70
N ASP A 186 -34.19 4.80 -22.43
CA ASP A 186 -35.11 3.88 -21.73
C ASP A 186 -36.46 4.59 -21.43
N PRO A 187 -37.55 4.33 -22.20
CA PRO A 187 -38.88 4.93 -22.01
C PRO A 187 -39.66 4.37 -20.82
#